data_AF-W9VHJ1-F1
#
_entry.id   AF-W9VHJ1-F1
#
_cell.length_a   1.000
_cell.length_b   1.000
_cell.length_c   1.000
_cell.angle_alpha   90.00
_cell.angle_beta   90.00
_cell.angle_gamma   90.00
#
_symmetry.space_group_name_H-M   'P 1'
#
loop_
_entity.id
_entity.type
_entity.pdbx_description
1 polymer ?
#
loop_
_entity_poly.entity_id
_entity_poly.type
_entity_poly.pdbx_seq_one_letter_code
_entity_poly.pdbx_strand_id
1 'polypeptide(L)'
;MAFSHRSGNLTLPVTLSLELTAWQGLLTFVLGLIAFMLMPPGPCQTANWARGKTGWFTERDETIMVNRIIREDPSKSTMHNRQPITPKLLWHSLTDYDLWPLYLIGLTFQTPMTTPTQYLTLSLKQLGFGTIKTNLLVVPSTVGHIITMLLFTYLAEVVGQLWIFGLLAQLWALPFLSYIYAIDINSINKWTAFGIMTVLLSYPSTHAIQVGWNSRNSNSVRSRTVSAAIYNMACQSSGIIASNIYRQDDRPRYQRGNRILVSLCVLNVGIYAFAKVYYVLRNRYRDKVWNSMTEDQRIAYLTATTDKGNKRLDFRFAS
;
A
#
# COMPACT_ATOMS: atom_id res chain seq x y z
N MET A 1 -21.94 -19.63 -49.84
CA MET A 1 -22.50 -20.16 -48.58
C MET A 1 -21.47 -19.85 -47.49
N ALA A 2 -21.72 -18.79 -46.71
CA ALA A 2 -20.70 -18.03 -46.00
C ALA A 2 -20.56 -18.46 -44.53
N PHE A 3 -19.44 -19.11 -44.22
CA PHE A 3 -18.92 -19.28 -42.85
C PHE A 3 -17.41 -19.00 -42.88
N SER A 4 -17.04 -17.75 -43.15
CA SER A 4 -15.67 -17.25 -42.98
C SER A 4 -15.74 -15.73 -42.90
N HIS A 5 -15.94 -15.19 -41.69
CA HIS A 5 -15.57 -13.83 -41.28
C HIS A 5 -16.22 -13.51 -39.93
N ARG A 6 -15.52 -13.81 -38.81
CA ARG A 6 -15.69 -13.09 -37.52
C ARG A 6 -14.68 -13.50 -36.42
N SER A 7 -13.45 -13.87 -36.78
CA SER A 7 -12.38 -14.18 -35.81
C SER A 7 -11.22 -13.16 -35.81
N GLY A 8 -11.41 -11.95 -36.35
CA GLY A 8 -10.31 -11.01 -36.63
C GLY A 8 -9.97 -9.95 -35.59
N ASN A 9 -10.82 -9.66 -34.59
CA ASN A 9 -10.68 -8.42 -33.79
C ASN A 9 -10.58 -8.58 -32.26
N LEU A 10 -10.54 -9.81 -31.72
CA LEU A 10 -10.35 -10.03 -30.27
C LEU A 10 -8.93 -10.45 -29.88
N THR A 11 -8.08 -10.87 -30.83
CA THR A 11 -6.70 -11.29 -30.56
C THR A 11 -5.73 -10.12 -30.42
N LEU A 12 -5.85 -9.10 -31.30
CA LEU A 12 -5.04 -7.88 -31.29
C LEU A 12 -4.99 -7.11 -29.95
N PRO A 13 -6.11 -6.88 -29.22
CA PRO A 13 -6.04 -6.16 -27.94
C PRO A 13 -5.39 -6.99 -26.82
N VAL A 14 -5.50 -8.33 -26.88
CA VAL A 14 -4.87 -9.22 -25.90
C VAL A 14 -3.38 -9.31 -26.15
N THR A 15 -2.93 -9.44 -27.40
CA THR A 15 -1.52 -9.43 -27.76
C THR A 15 -0.86 -8.10 -27.41
N LEU A 16 -1.52 -6.97 -27.67
CA LEU A 16 -0.99 -5.65 -27.31
C LEU A 16 -0.86 -5.48 -25.78
N SER A 17 -1.82 -6.01 -25.00
CA SER A 17 -1.76 -5.99 -23.53
C SER A 17 -0.63 -6.88 -22.97
N LEU A 18 -0.37 -8.02 -23.62
CA LEU A 18 0.74 -8.92 -23.30
C LEU A 18 2.09 -8.31 -23.65
N GLU A 19 2.21 -7.63 -24.79
CA GLU A 19 3.43 -6.92 -25.16
C GLU A 19 3.73 -5.76 -24.22
N LEU A 20 2.72 -4.96 -23.84
CA LEU A 20 2.86 -3.89 -22.85
C LEU A 20 3.36 -4.42 -21.49
N THR A 21 2.80 -5.55 -21.02
CA THR A 21 3.27 -6.18 -19.77
C THR A 21 4.66 -6.76 -19.90
N ALA A 22 5.04 -7.31 -21.06
CA ALA A 22 6.40 -7.76 -21.32
C ALA A 22 7.41 -6.61 -21.32
N TRP A 23 7.09 -5.48 -21.95
CA TRP A 23 7.93 -4.27 -21.93
C TRP A 23 8.08 -3.69 -20.53
N GLN A 24 7.00 -3.64 -19.75
CA GLN A 24 7.05 -3.21 -18.34
C GLN A 24 7.93 -4.16 -17.51
N GLY A 25 7.81 -5.47 -17.71
CA GLY A 25 8.66 -6.47 -17.05
C GLY A 25 10.14 -6.32 -17.40
N LEU A 26 10.45 -6.12 -18.68
CA LEU A 26 11.82 -5.92 -19.17
C LEU A 26 12.44 -4.63 -18.59
N LEU A 27 11.70 -3.51 -18.60
CA LEU A 27 12.15 -2.25 -18.01
C LEU A 27 12.46 -2.42 -16.52
N THR A 28 11.59 -3.10 -15.78
CA THR A 28 11.78 -3.36 -14.34
C THR A 28 13.00 -4.25 -14.09
N PHE A 29 13.22 -5.26 -14.95
CA PHE A 29 14.39 -6.14 -14.87
C PHE A 29 15.70 -5.40 -15.13
N VAL A 30 15.74 -4.57 -16.18
CA VAL A 30 16.92 -3.74 -16.50
C VAL A 30 17.21 -2.75 -15.37
N LEU A 31 16.18 -2.07 -14.85
CA LEU A 31 16.34 -1.18 -13.70
C LEU A 31 16.80 -1.93 -12.45
N GLY A 32 16.33 -3.16 -12.23
CA GLY A 32 16.80 -4.03 -11.15
C GLY A 32 18.28 -4.40 -11.27
N LEU A 33 18.74 -4.74 -12.48
CA LEU A 33 20.17 -4.98 -12.79
C LEU A 33 21.02 -3.73 -12.55
N ILE A 34 20.55 -2.59 -13.04
CA ILE A 34 21.21 -1.29 -12.83
C ILE A 34 21.30 -0.97 -11.34
N ALA A 35 20.20 -1.14 -10.59
CA ALA A 35 20.17 -0.95 -9.15
C ALA A 35 21.12 -1.92 -8.43
N PHE A 36 21.21 -3.18 -8.86
CA PHE A 36 22.15 -4.13 -8.28
C PHE A 36 23.62 -3.72 -8.49
N MET A 37 23.96 -3.17 -9.65
CA MET A 37 25.33 -2.68 -9.92
C MET A 37 25.63 -1.36 -9.19
N LEU A 38 24.65 -0.45 -9.14
CA LEU A 38 24.81 0.90 -8.57
C LEU A 38 24.58 0.97 -7.06
N MET A 39 23.87 0.05 -6.42
CA MET A 39 23.56 0.16 -4.98
C MET A 39 24.82 -0.13 -4.14
N PRO A 40 25.34 0.85 -3.37
CA PRO A 40 26.48 0.61 -2.50
C PRO A 40 26.06 -0.22 -1.28
N PRO A 41 26.90 -1.18 -0.85
CA PRO A 41 26.64 -1.98 0.35
C PRO A 41 26.71 -1.18 1.66
N GLY A 42 27.26 0.03 1.65
CA GLY A 42 27.27 0.93 2.79
C GLY A 42 27.84 2.31 2.45
N PRO A 43 27.68 3.29 3.35
CA PRO A 43 28.17 4.65 3.17
C PRO A 43 29.69 4.74 2.95
N CYS A 44 30.46 3.78 3.47
CA CYS A 44 31.93 3.71 3.33
C CYS A 44 32.41 2.76 2.22
N GLN A 45 31.49 2.19 1.44
CA GLN A 45 31.79 1.18 0.41
C GLN A 45 31.21 1.61 -0.95
N THR A 46 31.35 2.90 -1.25
CA THR A 46 30.82 3.50 -2.47
C THR A 46 31.73 3.27 -3.68
N ALA A 47 33.04 3.10 -3.45
CA ALA A 47 34.01 2.77 -4.48
C ALA A 47 33.75 1.37 -5.07
N ASN A 48 33.56 1.29 -6.39
CA ASN A 48 33.42 0.03 -7.11
C ASN A 48 33.76 0.20 -8.59
N TRP A 49 34.01 -0.89 -9.30
CA TRP A 49 34.32 -0.89 -10.74
C TRP A 49 33.26 -0.16 -11.59
N ALA A 50 31.98 -0.29 -11.23
CA ALA A 50 30.86 0.37 -11.89
C ALA A 50 30.56 1.79 -11.37
N ARG A 51 31.16 2.22 -10.24
CA ARG A 51 30.81 3.47 -9.51
C ARG A 51 31.95 4.48 -9.41
N GLY A 52 33.11 4.16 -9.97
CA GLY A 52 34.32 4.99 -9.93
C GLY A 52 35.31 4.54 -8.85
N LYS A 53 36.60 4.65 -9.14
CA LYS A 53 37.71 4.22 -8.24
C LYS A 53 37.80 5.06 -6.96
N THR A 54 37.32 6.31 -6.99
CA THR A 54 37.39 7.26 -5.88
C THR A 54 36.13 7.27 -4.99
N GLY A 55 35.13 6.42 -5.28
CA GLY A 55 33.86 6.43 -4.56
C GLY A 55 33.03 7.70 -4.82
N TRP A 56 31.87 7.79 -4.18
CA TRP A 56 30.98 8.95 -4.29
C TRP A 56 31.22 10.02 -3.21
N PHE A 57 31.91 9.65 -2.13
CA PHE A 57 32.12 10.49 -0.96
C PHE A 57 33.59 10.55 -0.58
N THR A 58 34.01 11.68 -0.02
CA THR A 58 35.33 11.83 0.60
C THR A 58 35.35 11.12 1.96
N GLU A 59 36.50 10.68 2.43
CA GLU A 59 36.66 10.03 3.76
C GLU A 59 36.08 10.87 4.92
N ARG A 60 36.19 12.21 4.82
CA ARG A 60 35.56 13.14 5.76
C ARG A 60 34.03 13.13 5.69
N ASP A 61 33.44 13.02 4.51
CA ASP A 61 31.99 12.99 4.35
C ASP A 61 31.40 11.66 4.82
N GLU A 62 32.12 10.56 4.57
CA GLU A 62 31.75 9.22 5.05
C GLU A 62 31.72 9.15 6.58
N THR A 63 32.74 9.71 7.25
CA THR A 63 32.79 9.74 8.72
C THR A 63 31.69 10.61 9.34
N ILE A 64 31.41 11.78 8.76
CA ILE A 64 30.29 12.63 9.19
C ILE A 64 28.95 11.90 9.01
N MET A 65 28.75 11.26 7.86
CA MET A 65 27.52 10.54 7.54
C MET A 65 27.31 9.33 8.46
N VAL A 66 28.34 8.51 8.71
CA VAL A 66 28.25 7.37 9.63
C VAL A 66 27.93 7.81 11.05
N ASN A 67 28.62 8.84 11.56
CA ASN A 67 28.35 9.36 12.90
C ASN A 67 26.93 9.91 13.02
N ARG A 68 26.43 10.60 12.00
CA ARG A 68 25.05 11.07 11.96
C ARG A 68 24.05 9.91 11.95
N ILE A 69 24.26 8.90 11.09
CA ILE A 69 23.38 7.72 10.98
C ILE A 69 23.33 6.94 12.30
N ILE A 70 24.48 6.73 12.94
CA ILE A 70 24.55 6.01 14.22
C ILE A 70 23.92 6.84 15.35
N ARG A 71 24.05 8.17 15.31
CA ARG A 71 23.42 9.07 16.29
C ARG A 71 21.90 9.15 16.12
N GLU A 72 21.41 9.15 14.88
CA GLU A 72 19.98 9.16 14.56
C GLU A 72 19.32 7.79 14.81
N ASP A 73 20.03 6.70 14.53
CA ASP A 73 19.55 5.34 14.78
C ASP A 73 20.72 4.39 15.11
N PRO A 74 21.02 4.19 16.41
CA PRO A 74 22.11 3.32 16.87
C PRO A 74 21.97 1.88 16.36
N SER A 75 20.76 1.43 16.04
CA SER A 75 20.52 0.07 15.52
C SER A 75 21.15 -0.15 14.15
N LYS A 76 21.44 0.92 13.40
CA LYS A 76 22.10 0.90 12.09
C LYS A 76 23.57 0.49 12.18
N SER A 77 24.23 0.68 13.33
CA SER A 77 25.62 0.25 13.55
C SER A 77 25.77 -1.28 13.51
N THR A 78 24.74 -2.02 13.91
CA THR A 78 24.74 -3.50 13.94
C THR A 78 24.42 -4.15 12.60
N MET A 79 24.17 -3.36 11.56
CA MET A 79 23.75 -3.85 10.25
C MET A 79 24.94 -4.39 9.45
N HIS A 80 25.31 -5.65 9.71
CA HIS A 80 25.97 -6.44 8.67
C HIS A 80 24.96 -6.64 7.53
N ASN A 81 25.11 -5.91 6.43
CA ASN A 81 24.24 -5.88 5.25
C ASN A 81 24.23 -7.20 4.44
N ARG A 82 24.70 -8.31 5.04
CA ARG A 82 24.87 -9.65 4.45
C ARG A 82 24.22 -10.78 5.25
N GLN A 83 23.46 -10.51 6.31
CA GLN A 83 22.76 -11.59 7.01
C GLN A 83 21.47 -11.94 6.25
N PRO A 84 21.36 -13.17 5.70
CA PRO A 84 20.17 -13.60 4.99
C PRO A 84 18.95 -13.57 5.93
N ILE A 85 17.79 -13.25 5.35
CA ILE A 85 16.52 -13.33 6.07
C ILE A 85 16.28 -14.81 6.40
N THR A 86 16.56 -15.18 7.66
CA THR A 86 16.36 -16.56 8.13
C THR A 86 14.85 -16.80 8.32
N PRO A 87 14.31 -18.01 8.03
CA PRO A 87 12.91 -18.34 8.30
C PRO A 87 12.45 -18.05 9.74
N LYS A 88 13.37 -18.19 10.71
CA LYS A 88 13.13 -17.83 12.11
C LYS A 88 12.84 -16.33 12.30
N LEU A 89 13.51 -15.45 11.53
CA LEU A 89 13.25 -14.00 11.56
C LEU A 89 11.97 -13.63 10.80
N LEU A 90 11.64 -14.36 9.73
CA LEU A 90 10.34 -14.24 9.06
C LEU A 90 9.22 -14.55 10.04
N TRP A 91 9.31 -15.67 10.76
CA TRP A 91 8.35 -16.06 11.78
C TRP A 91 8.24 -15.03 12.90
N HIS A 92 9.38 -14.49 13.38
CA HIS A 92 9.39 -13.46 14.41
C HIS A 92 8.69 -12.17 13.92
N SER A 93 8.85 -11.80 12.66
CA SER A 93 8.19 -10.61 12.09
C SER A 93 6.69 -10.86 11.85
N LEU A 94 6.31 -12.07 11.41
CA LEU A 94 4.92 -12.48 11.25
C LEU A 94 4.17 -12.55 12.59
N THR A 95 4.85 -12.97 13.66
CA THR A 95 4.27 -13.05 15.01
C THR A 95 4.26 -11.69 15.72
N ASP A 96 4.70 -10.62 15.05
CA ASP A 96 4.69 -9.29 15.62
C ASP A 96 3.29 -8.68 15.60
N TYR A 97 2.55 -8.92 16.68
CA TYR A 97 1.18 -8.47 16.87
C TYR A 97 0.97 -6.95 16.74
N ASP A 98 2.03 -6.14 16.88
CA ASP A 98 1.91 -4.67 16.76
C ASP A 98 1.73 -4.22 15.29
N LEU A 99 2.04 -5.08 14.31
CA LEU A 99 1.91 -4.77 12.88
C LEU A 99 0.66 -5.40 12.24
N TRP A 100 0.00 -6.33 12.93
CA TRP A 100 -1.20 -7.00 12.45
C TRP A 100 -2.33 -6.05 12.06
N PRO A 101 -2.62 -4.95 12.79
CA PRO A 101 -3.64 -3.99 12.36
C PRO A 101 -3.33 -3.42 10.96
N LEU A 102 -2.06 -3.18 10.63
CA LEU A 102 -1.65 -2.65 9.32
C LEU A 102 -1.73 -3.70 8.22
N TYR A 103 -1.42 -4.97 8.51
CA TYR A 103 -1.61 -6.05 7.56
C TYR A 103 -3.09 -6.30 7.27
N LEU A 104 -3.94 -6.23 8.30
CA LEU A 104 -5.39 -6.35 8.14
C LEU A 104 -5.94 -5.21 7.28
N ILE A 105 -5.50 -3.96 7.54
CA ILE A 105 -5.81 -2.82 6.68
C ILE A 105 -5.37 -3.11 5.23
N GLY A 106 -4.13 -3.57 5.02
CA GLY A 106 -3.60 -3.91 3.70
C GLY A 106 -4.43 -4.97 2.96
N LEU A 107 -4.99 -5.95 3.68
CA LEU A 107 -5.84 -7.01 3.13
C LEU A 107 -7.23 -6.51 2.68
N THR A 108 -7.76 -5.44 3.29
CA THR A 108 -9.17 -5.08 3.12
C THR A 108 -9.40 -3.70 2.52
N PHE A 109 -8.44 -2.78 2.58
CA PHE A 109 -8.66 -1.37 2.22
C PHE A 109 -8.96 -1.14 0.73
N GLN A 110 -8.34 -1.94 -0.14
CA GLN A 110 -8.39 -1.76 -1.59
C GLN A 110 -9.55 -2.52 -2.25
N THR A 111 -10.09 -3.53 -1.56
CA THR A 111 -11.16 -4.39 -2.05
C THR A 111 -12.42 -3.62 -2.46
N PRO A 112 -12.97 -2.69 -1.65
CA PRO A 112 -14.18 -1.95 -1.99
C PRO A 112 -14.09 -1.15 -3.30
N MET A 113 -12.90 -0.65 -3.65
CA MET A 113 -12.66 0.21 -4.83
C MET A 113 -12.22 -0.57 -6.06
N THR A 114 -11.51 -1.68 -5.88
CA THR A 114 -10.97 -2.47 -6.99
C THR A 114 -12.07 -3.24 -7.72
N THR A 115 -13.06 -3.77 -7.00
CA THR A 115 -14.17 -4.50 -7.61
C THR A 115 -15.00 -3.61 -8.56
N PRO A 116 -15.46 -2.41 -8.18
CA PRO A 116 -16.12 -1.49 -9.12
C PRO A 116 -15.24 -1.10 -10.31
N THR A 117 -13.93 -0.90 -10.10
CA THR A 117 -13.00 -0.53 -11.17
C THR A 117 -12.92 -1.57 -12.27
N GLN A 118 -12.79 -2.84 -11.89
CA GLN A 118 -12.75 -3.96 -12.84
C GLN A 118 -14.06 -4.10 -13.62
N TYR A 119 -15.19 -3.83 -12.98
CA TYR A 119 -16.52 -4.02 -13.56
C TYR A 119 -17.11 -2.78 -14.21
N LEU A 120 -16.53 -1.60 -14.03
CA LEU A 120 -16.95 -0.35 -14.69
C LEU A 120 -16.90 -0.50 -16.21
N THR A 121 -15.80 -1.02 -16.73
CA THR A 121 -15.63 -1.20 -18.19
C THR A 121 -16.64 -2.19 -18.77
N LEU A 122 -17.00 -3.24 -18.02
CA LEU A 122 -18.05 -4.19 -18.37
C LEU A 122 -19.43 -3.52 -18.35
N SER A 123 -19.73 -2.76 -17.30
CA SER A 123 -21.01 -2.06 -17.14
C SER A 123 -21.21 -0.99 -18.23
N LEU A 124 -20.19 -0.20 -18.54
CA LEU A 124 -20.24 0.82 -19.61
C LEU A 124 -20.45 0.19 -21.00
N LYS A 125 -19.82 -0.97 -21.27
CA LYS A 125 -20.08 -1.73 -22.50
C LYS A 125 -21.52 -2.24 -22.58
N GLN A 126 -22.07 -2.75 -21.46
CA GLN A 126 -23.47 -3.18 -21.37
C GLN A 126 -24.46 -2.02 -21.57
N LEU A 127 -24.11 -0.81 -21.13
CA LEU A 127 -24.87 0.42 -21.40
C LEU A 127 -24.78 0.87 -22.88
N GLY A 128 -24.06 0.16 -23.74
CA GLY A 128 -24.01 0.41 -25.20
C GLY A 128 -22.94 1.41 -25.64
N PHE A 129 -21.96 1.74 -24.79
CA PHE A 129 -20.79 2.49 -25.22
C PHE A 129 -19.84 1.58 -26.00
N GLY A 130 -19.39 2.01 -27.18
CA GLY A 130 -18.34 1.31 -27.93
C GLY A 130 -17.04 1.22 -27.14
N THR A 131 -16.18 0.26 -27.49
CA THR A 131 -14.92 -0.04 -26.79
C THR A 131 -14.00 1.19 -26.67
N ILE A 132 -13.88 1.96 -27.76
CA ILE A 132 -13.03 3.16 -27.83
C ILE A 132 -13.58 4.26 -26.90
N LYS A 133 -14.89 4.52 -26.94
CA LYS A 133 -15.54 5.51 -26.07
C LYS A 133 -15.43 5.12 -24.60
N THR A 134 -15.59 3.83 -24.28
CA THR A 134 -15.46 3.32 -22.90
C THR A 134 -14.06 3.57 -22.34
N ASN A 135 -13.01 3.28 -23.10
CA ASN A 135 -11.64 3.53 -22.67
C ASN A 135 -11.35 5.03 -22.47
N LEU A 136 -11.89 5.88 -23.35
CA LEU A 136 -11.74 7.34 -23.21
C LEU A 136 -12.46 7.87 -21.97
N LEU A 137 -13.62 7.29 -21.64
CA LEU A 137 -14.40 7.63 -20.45
C LEU A 137 -13.73 7.23 -19.14
N VAL A 138 -12.74 6.33 -19.15
CA VAL A 138 -11.95 6.01 -17.94
C VAL A 138 -10.97 7.14 -17.61
N VAL A 139 -10.47 7.88 -18.61
CA VAL A 139 -9.42 8.90 -18.43
C VAL A 139 -9.75 9.95 -17.36
N PRO A 140 -10.96 10.54 -17.32
CA PRO A 140 -11.32 11.49 -16.25
C PRO A 140 -11.20 10.91 -14.84
N SER A 141 -11.60 9.65 -14.65
CA SER A 141 -11.48 8.99 -13.33
C SER A 141 -10.02 8.81 -12.93
N THR A 142 -9.13 8.48 -13.87
CA THR A 142 -7.70 8.35 -13.63
C THR A 142 -7.06 9.70 -13.28
N VAL A 143 -7.42 10.77 -13.98
CA VAL A 143 -6.93 12.13 -13.67
C VAL A 143 -7.39 12.56 -12.27
N GLY A 144 -8.67 12.35 -11.96
CA GLY A 144 -9.22 12.61 -10.63
C GLY A 144 -8.47 11.83 -9.54
N HIS A 145 -8.24 10.54 -9.77
CA HIS A 145 -7.48 9.67 -8.87
C HIS A 145 -6.05 10.18 -8.60
N ILE A 146 -5.33 10.63 -9.63
CA ILE A 146 -3.97 11.16 -9.46
C ILE A 146 -3.99 12.43 -8.59
N ILE A 147 -4.92 13.36 -8.87
CA ILE A 147 -5.03 14.62 -8.12
C ILE A 147 -5.39 14.34 -6.66
N THR A 148 -6.41 13.51 -6.40
CA THR A 148 -6.86 13.22 -5.03
C THR A 148 -5.82 12.42 -4.25
N MET A 149 -5.12 11.47 -4.89
CA MET A 149 -4.02 10.71 -4.29
C MET A 149 -2.88 11.62 -3.85
N LEU A 150 -2.41 12.53 -4.72
CA LEU A 150 -1.33 13.45 -4.40
C LEU A 150 -1.73 14.41 -3.28
N LEU A 151 -2.95 14.96 -3.35
CA LEU A 151 -3.49 15.86 -2.33
C LEU A 151 -3.56 15.17 -0.97
N PHE A 152 -4.15 13.97 -0.89
CA PHE A 152 -4.27 13.23 0.36
C PHE A 152 -2.92 12.80 0.92
N THR A 153 -1.99 12.39 0.07
CA THR A 153 -0.63 12.01 0.51
C THR A 153 0.09 13.22 1.13
N TYR A 154 0.03 14.38 0.48
CA TYR A 154 0.62 15.61 1.00
C TYR A 154 -0.05 16.06 2.31
N LEU A 155 -1.38 16.09 2.35
CA LEU A 155 -2.12 16.48 3.55
C LEU A 155 -1.86 15.51 4.72
N ALA A 156 -1.71 14.21 4.46
CA ALA A 156 -1.35 13.23 5.48
C ALA A 156 0.02 13.48 6.11
N GLU A 157 0.97 13.96 5.30
CA GLU A 157 2.29 14.33 5.79
C GLU A 157 2.25 15.62 6.61
N VAL A 158 1.50 16.64 6.16
CA VAL A 158 1.36 17.94 6.87
C VAL A 158 0.60 17.80 8.20
N VAL A 159 -0.51 17.05 8.20
CA VAL A 159 -1.34 16.85 9.41
C VAL A 159 -0.68 15.88 10.38
N GLY A 160 0.22 15.02 9.89
CA GLY A 160 0.96 14.04 10.72
C GLY A 160 0.11 12.90 11.27
N GLN A 161 -1.17 12.80 10.87
CA GLN A 161 -2.10 11.75 11.30
C GLN A 161 -2.49 10.85 10.12
N LEU A 162 -1.80 9.72 10.00
CA LEU A 162 -1.88 8.83 8.83
C LEU A 162 -3.23 8.11 8.76
N TRP A 163 -3.76 7.71 9.93
CA TRP A 163 -5.03 6.98 10.05
C TRP A 163 -6.26 7.75 9.55
N ILE A 164 -6.29 9.09 9.68
CA ILE A 164 -7.45 9.92 9.28
C ILE A 164 -7.67 9.84 7.78
N PHE A 165 -6.61 9.95 6.98
CA PHE A 165 -6.72 9.93 5.53
C PHE A 165 -7.14 8.55 5.02
N GLY A 166 -6.69 7.48 5.69
CA GLY A 166 -7.20 6.13 5.52
C GLY A 166 -8.71 6.02 5.71
N LEU A 167 -9.21 6.58 6.81
CA LEU A 167 -10.63 6.58 7.17
C LEU A 167 -11.46 7.46 6.22
N LEU A 168 -10.99 8.66 5.88
CA LEU A 168 -11.65 9.57 4.95
C LEU A 168 -11.79 8.96 3.56
N ALA A 169 -10.80 8.21 3.08
CA ALA A 169 -10.89 7.50 1.81
C ALA A 169 -12.01 6.44 1.82
N GLN A 170 -12.22 5.75 2.94
CA GLN A 170 -13.32 4.79 3.08
C GLN A 170 -14.67 5.50 3.23
N LEU A 171 -14.72 6.62 3.96
CA LEU A 171 -15.94 7.44 4.04
C LEU A 171 -16.33 8.06 2.70
N TRP A 172 -15.36 8.40 1.84
CA TRP A 172 -15.62 8.84 0.47
C TRP A 172 -16.33 7.75 -0.33
N ALA A 173 -15.85 6.52 -0.24
CA ALA A 173 -16.37 5.35 -0.94
C ALA A 173 -17.80 4.95 -0.54
N LEU A 174 -18.11 5.05 0.75
CA LEU A 174 -19.33 4.54 1.38
C LEU A 174 -20.64 5.06 0.74
N PRO A 175 -20.87 6.38 0.56
CA PRO A 175 -22.11 6.88 -0.04
C PRO A 175 -22.30 6.37 -1.48
N PHE A 176 -21.23 6.33 -2.27
CA PHE A 176 -21.32 5.84 -3.65
C PHE A 176 -21.63 4.35 -3.72
N LEU A 177 -20.96 3.52 -2.91
CA LEU A 177 -21.26 2.08 -2.85
C LEU A 177 -22.68 1.82 -2.33
N SER A 178 -23.15 2.60 -1.35
CA SER A 178 -24.52 2.50 -0.83
C SER A 178 -25.57 2.87 -1.89
N TYR A 179 -25.28 3.87 -2.71
CA TYR A 179 -26.13 4.27 -3.82
C TYR A 179 -26.21 3.18 -4.89
N ILE A 180 -25.05 2.61 -5.26
CA ILE A 180 -24.96 1.50 -6.22
C ILE A 180 -25.69 0.24 -5.72
N TYR A 181 -25.71 0.02 -4.41
CA TYR A 181 -26.50 -1.04 -3.79
C TYR A 181 -28.02 -0.74 -3.87
N ALA A 182 -28.42 0.47 -3.52
CA ALA A 182 -29.83 0.86 -3.45
C ALA A 182 -30.49 0.95 -4.83
N ILE A 183 -29.81 1.50 -5.83
CA ILE A 183 -30.37 1.78 -7.15
C ILE A 183 -29.72 0.92 -8.22
N ASP A 184 -30.54 0.35 -9.11
CA ASP A 184 -30.03 -0.40 -10.26
C ASP A 184 -29.44 0.56 -11.30
N ILE A 185 -28.12 0.58 -11.41
CA ILE A 185 -27.37 1.39 -12.38
C ILE A 185 -27.86 1.17 -13.81
N ASN A 186 -28.33 -0.03 -14.15
CA ASN A 186 -28.78 -0.35 -15.50
C ASN A 186 -30.12 0.30 -15.85
N SER A 187 -30.88 0.75 -14.83
CA SER A 187 -32.16 1.43 -14.99
C SER A 187 -32.04 2.96 -15.08
N ILE A 188 -30.86 3.51 -14.77
CA ILE A 188 -30.62 4.96 -14.70
C ILE A 188 -30.05 5.47 -16.04
N ASN A 189 -30.19 6.77 -16.29
CA ASN A 189 -29.47 7.45 -17.37
C ASN A 189 -27.97 7.14 -17.33
N LYS A 190 -27.44 6.72 -18.49
CA LYS A 190 -26.05 6.29 -18.71
C LYS A 190 -25.02 7.32 -18.24
N TRP A 191 -25.33 8.61 -18.37
CA TRP A 191 -24.45 9.71 -17.95
C TRP A 191 -24.40 9.90 -16.43
N THR A 192 -25.51 9.65 -15.73
CA THR A 192 -25.56 9.70 -14.27
C THR A 192 -24.78 8.53 -13.66
N ALA A 193 -24.96 7.32 -14.22
CA ALA A 193 -24.16 6.14 -13.87
C ALA A 193 -22.66 6.39 -14.07
N PHE A 194 -22.29 6.99 -15.21
CA PHE A 194 -20.91 7.37 -15.51
C PHE A 194 -20.34 8.38 -14.51
N GLY A 195 -21.09 9.44 -14.17
CA GLY A 195 -20.63 10.46 -13.22
C GLY A 195 -20.38 9.88 -11.82
N ILE A 196 -21.32 9.08 -11.31
CA ILE A 196 -21.20 8.44 -9.99
C ILE A 196 -19.99 7.51 -9.93
N MET A 197 -19.81 6.68 -10.97
CA MET A 197 -18.65 5.79 -11.07
C MET A 197 -17.35 6.58 -11.18
N THR A 198 -17.32 7.67 -11.96
CA THR A 198 -16.13 8.51 -12.11
C THR A 198 -15.69 9.10 -10.78
N VAL A 199 -16.63 9.61 -9.97
CA VAL A 199 -16.33 10.18 -8.65
C VAL A 199 -15.94 9.10 -7.64
N LEU A 200 -16.58 7.93 -7.70
CA LEU A 200 -16.19 6.76 -6.91
C LEU A 200 -14.75 6.32 -7.22
N LEU A 201 -14.38 6.23 -8.50
CA LEU A 201 -13.03 5.81 -8.92
C LEU A 201 -11.97 6.91 -8.74
N SER A 202 -12.39 8.17 -8.64
CA SER A 202 -11.51 9.29 -8.27
C SER A 202 -11.09 9.27 -6.80
N TYR A 203 -11.38 8.19 -6.06
CA TYR A 203 -11.01 8.04 -4.67
C TYR A 203 -9.51 8.25 -4.44
N PRO A 204 -9.12 8.86 -3.31
CA PRO A 204 -7.72 9.03 -2.96
C PRO A 204 -7.12 7.69 -2.52
N SER A 205 -6.09 7.20 -3.24
CA SER A 205 -5.37 5.99 -2.81
C SER A 205 -4.52 6.29 -1.57
N THR A 206 -4.77 5.54 -0.49
CA THR A 206 -4.01 5.65 0.77
C THR A 206 -2.86 4.65 0.85
N HIS A 207 -2.59 3.92 -0.23
CA HIS A 207 -1.57 2.86 -0.25
C HIS A 207 -0.18 3.39 0.13
N ALA A 208 0.25 4.52 -0.44
CA ALA A 208 1.54 5.12 -0.14
C ALA A 208 1.67 5.51 1.35
N ILE A 209 0.60 6.08 1.91
CA ILE A 209 0.51 6.47 3.33
C ILE A 209 0.66 5.23 4.22
N GLN A 210 -0.03 4.13 3.90
CA GLN A 210 0.00 2.89 4.66
C GLN A 210 1.35 2.17 4.57
N VAL A 211 1.99 2.16 3.40
CA VAL A 211 3.36 1.63 3.25
C VAL A 211 4.33 2.44 4.12
N GLY A 212 4.20 3.77 4.09
CA GLY A 212 4.94 4.67 4.97
C GLY A 212 4.70 4.33 6.44
N TRP A 213 3.45 4.13 6.84
CA TRP A 213 3.02 3.81 8.20
C TRP A 213 3.59 2.48 8.70
N ASN A 214 3.49 1.41 7.91
CA ASN A 214 4.09 0.11 8.19
C ASN A 214 5.60 0.22 8.39
N SER A 215 6.26 1.02 7.54
CA SER A 215 7.70 1.15 7.60
C SER A 215 8.18 2.04 8.76
N ARG A 216 7.38 3.02 9.21
CA ARG A 216 7.61 3.79 10.44
C ARG A 216 7.45 2.93 11.69
N ASN A 217 6.44 2.05 11.71
CA ASN A 217 6.15 1.17 12.85
C ASN A 217 7.07 -0.05 12.95
N SER A 218 7.83 -0.34 11.89
CA SER A 218 8.86 -1.40 11.86
C SER A 218 10.23 -0.82 12.24
N ASN A 219 10.46 -0.60 13.55
CA ASN A 219 11.63 0.09 14.13
C ASN A 219 13.01 -0.60 13.93
N SER A 220 13.16 -1.58 13.04
CA SER A 220 14.49 -2.09 12.65
C SER A 220 14.55 -2.31 11.15
N VAL A 221 15.72 -2.06 10.54
CA VAL A 221 15.87 -2.15 9.07
C VAL A 221 15.45 -3.51 8.53
N ARG A 222 15.79 -4.58 9.25
CA ARG A 222 15.47 -5.95 8.85
C ARG A 222 13.98 -6.26 8.98
N SER A 223 13.36 -5.85 10.10
CA SER A 223 11.91 -6.01 10.28
C SER A 223 11.11 -5.16 9.29
N ARG A 224 11.63 -3.98 8.90
CA ARG A 224 11.01 -3.10 7.90
C ARG A 224 10.88 -3.77 6.53
N THR A 225 11.92 -4.46 6.07
CA THR A 225 11.88 -5.19 4.79
C THR A 225 10.88 -6.34 4.82
N VAL A 226 10.90 -7.15 5.88
CA VAL A 226 9.98 -8.30 6.02
C VAL A 226 8.52 -7.82 6.14
N SER A 227 8.28 -6.80 6.96
CA SER A 227 6.95 -6.24 7.17
C SER A 227 6.40 -5.59 5.92
N ALA A 228 7.24 -4.94 5.11
CA ALA A 228 6.84 -4.39 3.82
C ALA A 228 6.44 -5.51 2.84
N ALA A 229 7.17 -6.63 2.82
CA ALA A 229 6.83 -7.77 2.00
C ALA A 229 5.49 -8.41 2.41
N ILE A 230 5.26 -8.63 3.72
CA ILE A 230 4.00 -9.19 4.24
C ILE A 230 2.83 -8.27 3.94
N TYR A 231 3.00 -6.96 4.17
CA TYR A 231 2.01 -5.95 3.82
C TYR A 231 1.68 -5.99 2.32
N ASN A 232 2.69 -6.07 1.45
CA ASN A 232 2.48 -6.14 0.01
C ASN A 232 1.73 -7.42 -0.39
N MET A 233 2.08 -8.58 0.19
CA MET A 233 1.34 -9.82 -0.02
C MET A 233 -0.13 -9.70 0.42
N ALA A 234 -0.41 -9.00 1.53
CA ALA A 234 -1.78 -8.72 1.96
C ALA A 234 -2.52 -7.84 0.93
N CYS A 235 -1.89 -6.79 0.40
CA CYS A 235 -2.46 -5.96 -0.66
C CYS A 235 -2.78 -6.78 -1.92
N GLN A 236 -1.86 -7.63 -2.37
CA GLN A 236 -2.11 -8.48 -3.55
C GLN A 236 -3.25 -9.48 -3.30
N SER A 237 -3.30 -10.06 -2.10
CA SER A 237 -4.41 -10.93 -1.69
C SER A 237 -5.74 -10.19 -1.71
N SER A 238 -5.77 -8.91 -1.30
CA SER A 238 -6.97 -8.06 -1.38
C SER A 238 -7.51 -7.93 -2.81
N GLY A 239 -6.60 -7.84 -3.80
CA GLY A 239 -6.95 -7.75 -5.22
C GLY A 239 -7.52 -9.06 -5.77
N ILE A 240 -7.00 -10.20 -5.31
CA ILE A 240 -7.54 -11.54 -5.63
C ILE A 240 -8.95 -11.66 -5.04
N ILE A 241 -9.14 -11.28 -3.78
CA ILE A 241 -10.46 -11.27 -3.14
C ILE A 241 -11.42 -10.38 -3.94
N ALA A 242 -11.01 -9.14 -4.27
CA ALA A 242 -11.82 -8.17 -5.01
C ALA A 242 -12.31 -8.70 -6.37
N SER A 243 -11.44 -9.43 -7.08
CA SER A 243 -11.77 -10.01 -8.39
C SER A 243 -12.82 -11.12 -8.30
N ASN A 244 -12.99 -11.73 -7.13
CA ASN A 244 -13.92 -12.85 -6.90
C ASN A 244 -15.24 -12.43 -6.21
N ILE A 245 -15.40 -11.17 -5.80
CA ILE A 245 -16.61 -10.70 -5.11
C ILE A 245 -17.82 -10.69 -6.05
N TYR A 246 -17.65 -10.23 -7.29
CA TYR A 246 -18.73 -10.26 -8.29
C TYR A 246 -18.70 -11.59 -9.02
N ARG A 247 -19.81 -12.33 -8.90
CA ARG A 247 -20.01 -13.65 -9.50
C ARG A 247 -21.01 -13.58 -10.65
N GLN A 248 -20.84 -14.46 -11.64
CA GLN A 248 -21.72 -14.50 -12.80
C GLN A 248 -23.19 -14.76 -12.43
N ASP A 249 -23.42 -15.55 -11.38
CA ASP A 249 -24.75 -15.93 -10.89
C ASP A 249 -25.57 -14.75 -10.35
N ASP A 250 -24.91 -13.63 -10.00
CA ASP A 250 -25.54 -12.46 -9.41
C ASP A 250 -25.72 -11.32 -10.43
N ARG A 251 -25.52 -11.61 -11.73
CA ARG A 251 -25.80 -10.66 -12.82
C ARG A 251 -27.30 -10.36 -12.93
N PRO A 252 -27.70 -9.15 -13.36
CA PRO A 252 -26.87 -7.99 -13.72
C PRO A 252 -26.63 -6.99 -12.57
N ARG A 253 -27.33 -7.13 -11.44
CA ARG A 253 -27.35 -6.12 -10.36
C ARG A 253 -26.29 -6.35 -9.27
N TYR A 254 -25.71 -7.56 -9.20
CA TYR A 254 -24.66 -7.96 -8.24
C TYR A 254 -24.99 -7.56 -6.79
N GLN A 255 -26.23 -7.78 -6.34
CA GLN A 255 -26.69 -7.31 -5.03
C GLN A 255 -25.87 -7.90 -3.87
N ARG A 256 -25.47 -9.16 -3.97
CA ARG A 256 -24.62 -9.82 -2.96
C ARG A 256 -23.23 -9.19 -2.96
N GLY A 257 -22.67 -8.95 -4.15
CA GLY A 257 -21.39 -8.28 -4.32
C GLY A 257 -21.39 -6.89 -3.69
N ASN A 258 -22.37 -6.05 -4.05
CA ASN A 258 -22.52 -4.70 -3.52
C ASN A 258 -22.71 -4.68 -1.99
N ARG A 259 -23.50 -5.62 -1.44
CA ARG A 259 -23.65 -5.78 0.01
C ARG A 259 -22.33 -6.10 0.70
N ILE A 260 -21.51 -6.98 0.11
CA ILE A 260 -20.18 -7.33 0.62
C ILE A 260 -19.28 -6.09 0.59
N LEU A 261 -19.27 -5.32 -0.49
CA LEU A 261 -18.45 -4.10 -0.61
C LEU A 261 -18.82 -3.05 0.44
N VAL A 262 -20.12 -2.80 0.66
CA VAL A 262 -20.58 -1.87 1.71
C VAL A 262 -20.18 -2.39 3.10
N SER A 263 -20.37 -3.69 3.37
CA SER A 263 -20.00 -4.30 4.65
C SER A 263 -18.50 -4.22 4.91
N LEU A 264 -17.67 -4.46 3.89
CA LEU A 264 -16.21 -4.32 3.96
C LEU A 264 -15.79 -2.86 4.17
N CYS A 265 -16.48 -1.90 3.56
CA CYS A 265 -16.21 -0.48 3.77
C CYS A 265 -16.46 -0.07 5.22
N VAL A 266 -17.59 -0.48 5.80
CA VAL A 266 -17.90 -0.26 7.23
C VAL A 266 -16.90 -0.98 8.13
N LEU A 267 -16.54 -2.22 7.82
CA LEU A 267 -15.52 -2.96 8.55
C LEU A 267 -14.17 -2.24 8.51
N ASN A 268 -13.76 -1.70 7.35
CA ASN A 268 -12.54 -0.93 7.20
C ASN A 268 -12.51 0.30 8.09
N VAL A 269 -13.62 1.06 8.17
CA VAL A 269 -13.73 2.20 9.10
C VAL A 269 -13.48 1.73 10.54
N GLY A 270 -14.06 0.60 10.94
CA GLY A 270 -13.81 -0.02 12.25
C GLY A 270 -12.36 -0.42 12.46
N ILE A 271 -11.71 -1.02 11.45
CA ILE A 271 -10.30 -1.43 11.52
C ILE A 271 -9.37 -0.21 11.66
N TYR A 272 -9.63 0.88 10.92
CA TYR A 272 -8.85 2.12 11.07
C TYR A 272 -9.00 2.74 12.46
N ALA A 273 -10.22 2.78 12.99
CA ALA A 273 -10.47 3.24 14.35
C ALA A 273 -9.78 2.34 15.38
N PHE A 274 -9.86 1.02 15.20
CA PHE A 274 -9.17 0.03 16.04
C PHE A 274 -7.65 0.24 16.00
N ALA A 275 -7.05 0.40 14.83
CA ALA A 275 -5.62 0.65 14.69
C ALA A 275 -5.20 1.93 15.45
N LYS A 276 -5.99 3.01 15.34
CA LYS A 276 -5.74 4.25 16.10
C LYS A 276 -5.80 4.01 17.60
N VAL A 277 -6.88 3.40 18.10
CA VAL A 277 -7.06 3.11 19.54
C VAL A 277 -5.94 2.22 20.05
N TYR A 278 -5.58 1.17 19.29
CA TYR A 278 -4.52 0.24 19.62
C TYR A 278 -3.18 0.96 19.80
N TYR A 279 -2.75 1.76 18.81
CA TYR A 279 -1.46 2.47 18.88
C TYR A 279 -1.45 3.56 19.96
N VAL A 280 -2.56 4.27 20.18
CA VAL A 280 -2.67 5.27 21.26
C VAL A 280 -2.59 4.62 22.63
N LEU A 281 -3.32 3.53 22.87
CA LEU A 281 -3.29 2.81 24.14
C LEU A 281 -1.90 2.21 24.40
N ARG A 282 -1.26 1.66 23.36
CA ARG A 282 0.08 1.11 23.46
C ARG A 282 1.12 2.18 23.80
N ASN A 283 1.06 3.33 23.14
CA ASN A 283 1.91 4.47 23.45
C ASN A 283 1.65 5.00 24.87
N ARG A 284 0.38 5.11 25.31
CA ARG A 284 0.04 5.56 26.67
C ARG A 284 0.53 4.61 27.76
N TYR A 285 0.45 3.29 27.52
CA TYR A 285 1.01 2.29 28.43
C TYR A 285 2.53 2.44 28.54
N ARG A 286 3.23 2.59 27.40
CA ARG A 286 4.68 2.79 27.36
C ARG A 286 5.11 4.08 28.05
N ASP A 287 4.41 5.19 27.78
CA ASP A 287 4.67 6.47 28.42
C ASP A 287 4.50 6.37 29.95
N LYS A 288 3.48 5.64 30.43
CA LYS A 288 3.28 5.41 31.87
C LYS A 288 4.45 4.65 32.49
N VAL A 289 4.93 3.59 31.84
CA VAL A 289 6.08 2.79 32.31
C VAL A 289 7.37 3.61 32.26
N TRP A 290 7.63 4.29 31.15
CA TRP A 290 8.83 5.11 30.96
C TRP A 290 8.90 6.31 31.92
N ASN A 291 7.77 6.97 32.16
CA ASN A 291 7.68 8.08 33.11
C ASN A 291 7.77 7.64 34.58
N SER A 292 7.52 6.36 34.87
CA SER A 292 7.72 5.79 36.21
C SER A 292 9.17 5.40 36.50
N MET A 293 10.03 5.34 35.48
CA MET A 293 11.45 5.02 35.63
C MET A 293 12.27 6.27 35.98
N THR A 294 13.20 6.13 36.93
CA THR A 294 14.22 7.16 37.22
C THR A 294 15.24 7.27 36.09
N GLU A 295 16.00 8.37 36.04
CA GLU A 295 17.05 8.62 35.04
C GLU A 295 18.04 7.43 34.94
N ASP A 296 18.51 6.94 36.09
CA ASP A 296 19.43 5.79 36.17
C ASP A 296 18.79 4.49 35.67
N GLN A 297 17.50 4.26 35.93
CA GLN A 297 16.77 3.10 35.43
C GLN A 297 16.57 3.18 33.91
N ARG A 298 16.37 4.37 33.34
CA ARG A 298 16.29 4.55 31.89
C ARG A 298 17.63 4.27 31.23
N ILE A 299 18.74 4.74 31.81
CA ILE A 299 20.09 4.48 31.31
C ILE A 299 20.42 2.98 31.42
N ALA A 300 20.07 2.34 32.54
CA ALA A 300 20.20 0.89 32.73
C ALA A 300 19.35 0.10 31.72
N TYR A 301 18.11 0.53 31.46
CA TYR A 301 17.27 -0.07 30.42
C TYR A 301 17.92 0.08 29.05
N LEU A 302 18.36 1.27 28.65
CA LEU A 302 18.98 1.51 27.34
C LEU A 302 20.28 0.71 27.13
N THR A 303 21.03 0.41 28.20
CA THR A 303 22.30 -0.34 28.13
C THR A 303 22.13 -1.86 28.23
N ALA A 304 21.12 -2.35 28.96
CA ALA A 304 20.93 -3.78 29.23
C ALA A 304 19.71 -4.43 28.52
N THR A 305 18.93 -3.66 27.75
CA THR A 305 17.68 -4.14 27.15
C THR A 305 17.89 -5.20 26.08
N THR A 306 17.11 -6.28 26.17
CA THR A 306 16.98 -7.33 25.15
C THR A 306 15.86 -7.07 24.14
N ASP A 307 14.98 -6.10 24.41
CA ASP A 307 13.88 -5.72 23.51
C ASP A 307 14.41 -5.14 22.21
N LYS A 308 13.91 -5.64 21.08
CA LYS A 308 14.35 -5.24 19.74
C LYS A 308 13.25 -4.51 18.97
N GLY A 309 13.65 -3.51 18.20
CA GLY A 309 12.77 -2.81 17.27
C GLY A 309 11.56 -2.20 17.97
N ASN A 310 10.36 -2.52 17.49
CA ASN A 310 9.14 -1.83 17.89
C ASN A 310 8.69 -2.18 19.31
N LYS A 311 9.32 -3.17 19.96
CA LYS A 311 9.02 -3.59 21.35
C LYS A 311 9.71 -2.73 22.41
N ARG A 312 10.73 -1.95 22.04
CA ARG A 312 11.44 -1.09 22.99
C ARG A 312 10.51 -0.02 23.59
N LEU A 313 10.73 0.32 24.86
CA LEU A 313 9.94 1.31 25.58
C LEU A 313 10.15 2.75 25.09
N ASP A 314 11.31 3.06 24.51
CA ASP A 314 11.64 4.36 23.92
C ASP A 314 11.03 4.54 22.51
N PHE A 315 10.47 3.49 21.93
CA PHE A 315 9.82 3.56 20.62
C PHE A 315 8.35 3.97 20.73
N ARG A 316 7.97 5.01 19.99
CA ARG A 316 6.58 5.45 19.82
C ARG A 316 6.03 5.03 18.46
N PHE A 317 4.86 4.38 18.48
CA PHE A 317 4.14 4.07 17.26
C PHE A 317 3.60 5.35 16.63
N ALA A 318 3.77 5.48 15.31
CA ALA A 318 3.08 6.50 14.54
C ALA A 318 1.59 6.11 14.45
N SER A 319 0.69 7.10 14.52
CA SER A 319 -0.75 6.90 14.39
C SER A 319 -1.32 7.89 13.38
#